data_AF-A0A2U1NH24-F1
#
_entry.id   AF-A0A2U1NH24-F1
#
_cell.length_a   1.000
_cell.length_b   1.000
_cell.length_c   1.000
_cell.angle_alpha   90.00
_cell.angle_beta   90.00
_cell.angle_gamma   90.00
#
_symmetry.space_group_name_H-M   'P 1'
#
loop_
_entity.id
_entity.type
_entity.pdbx_description
1 polymer ?
#
loop_
_entity_poly.entity_id
_entity_poly.type
_entity_poly.pdbx_seq_one_letter_code
_entity_poly.pdbx_strand_id
1 'polypeptide(L)'
;MQFADLFVGKLDISNLEDATFFRILHVNSDRRIFSQTFYCKSHISGYMICLDINMVHVYPLEGKFLNVRDASPQQLLENDEIQNIKNILGLQFGKTYENVKELRYGHLMIMANQGYDSLHIIGLLINFLHYFWPSLLKVKSFMSVFITPVIKAASENTNEVSLFYTMPEYHKWQKNLGNKVTEYKMKYLELEGLESEERAEYLDQHVKEFVWIDDLDGREIEIAFS
;
A
#
# COMPACT_ATOMS: atom_id res chain seq x y z
N MET A 1 -1.84 -27.27 -21.20
CA MET A 1 -1.51 -25.93 -21.74
C MET A 1 -2.81 -25.13 -21.66
N GLN A 2 -2.98 -24.42 -20.55
CA GLN A 2 -4.26 -23.93 -20.04
C GLN A 2 -4.48 -22.51 -20.58
N PHE A 3 -5.73 -22.16 -20.91
CA PHE A 3 -6.14 -20.88 -21.51
C PHE A 3 -5.70 -19.60 -20.75
N ALA A 4 -5.08 -19.71 -19.58
CA ALA A 4 -4.49 -18.60 -18.82
C ALA A 4 -3.26 -17.98 -19.51
N ASP A 5 -2.54 -18.74 -20.35
CA ASP A 5 -1.33 -18.25 -21.03
C ASP A 5 -1.62 -17.23 -22.16
N LEU A 6 -2.89 -17.03 -22.54
CA LEU A 6 -3.24 -16.20 -23.71
C LEU A 6 -3.42 -14.70 -23.42
N PHE A 7 -3.64 -14.31 -22.15
CA PHE A 7 -3.87 -12.90 -21.78
C PHE A 7 -2.73 -12.29 -20.96
N VAL A 8 -1.88 -13.13 -20.36
CA VAL A 8 -0.69 -12.69 -19.62
C VAL A 8 0.51 -12.81 -20.55
N GLY A 9 0.58 -11.94 -21.56
CA GLY A 9 1.86 -11.69 -22.22
C GLY A 9 2.87 -11.36 -21.13
N LYS A 10 4.03 -12.06 -21.10
CA LYS A 10 5.12 -11.79 -20.17
C LYS A 10 5.32 -10.27 -20.09
N LEU A 11 4.99 -9.67 -18.95
CA LEU A 11 5.30 -8.27 -18.68
C LEU A 11 6.82 -8.19 -18.62
N ASP A 12 7.44 -7.67 -19.67
CA ASP A 12 8.89 -7.42 -19.72
C ASP A 12 9.19 -6.08 -19.06
N ILE A 13 8.95 -6.02 -17.75
CA ILE A 13 9.19 -4.85 -16.91
C ILE A 13 10.31 -5.21 -15.94
N SER A 14 11.42 -4.47 -16.01
CA SER A 14 12.53 -4.65 -15.09
C SER A 14 12.05 -4.51 -13.65
N ASN A 15 12.49 -5.42 -12.78
CA ASN A 15 12.19 -5.45 -11.34
C ASN A 15 10.74 -5.82 -10.97
N LEU A 16 9.88 -6.20 -11.92
CA LEU A 16 8.60 -6.84 -11.60
C LEU A 16 8.86 -8.31 -11.23
N GLU A 17 8.63 -8.66 -9.96
CA GLU A 17 8.85 -10.00 -9.45
C GLU A 17 7.51 -10.78 -9.40
N ASP A 18 7.47 -11.97 -10.00
CA ASP A 18 6.38 -12.92 -9.79
C ASP A 18 6.52 -13.53 -8.40
N ALA A 19 5.64 -13.10 -7.50
CA ALA A 19 5.62 -13.54 -6.12
C ALA A 19 4.59 -14.63 -5.84
N THR A 20 3.98 -15.21 -6.87
CA THR A 20 2.93 -16.24 -6.75
C THR A 20 3.43 -17.48 -5.99
N PHE A 21 4.73 -17.78 -6.08
CA PHE A 21 5.35 -18.92 -5.40
C PHE A 21 5.69 -18.66 -3.91
N PHE A 22 5.82 -17.39 -3.50
CA PHE A 22 6.00 -17.06 -2.09
C PHE A 22 4.66 -17.28 -1.39
N ARG A 23 4.60 -18.34 -0.56
CA ARG A 23 3.40 -18.78 0.16
C ARG A 23 2.61 -17.58 0.70
N ILE A 24 1.47 -17.35 0.08
CA ILE A 24 0.41 -16.55 0.67
C ILE A 24 -0.04 -17.32 1.91
N LEU A 25 0.26 -16.80 3.11
CA LEU A 25 -0.31 -17.34 4.33
C LEU A 25 -1.79 -16.96 4.32
N HIS A 26 -2.62 -18.00 4.21
CA HIS A 26 -4.06 -17.91 4.40
C HIS A 26 -4.34 -17.43 5.83
N VAL A 27 -4.93 -16.24 5.96
CA VAL A 27 -5.73 -15.91 7.14
C VAL A 27 -7.05 -15.32 6.63
N ASN A 28 -8.05 -16.21 6.58
CA ASN A 28 -9.42 -16.01 6.08
C ASN A 28 -9.62 -16.01 4.56
N SER A 29 -10.74 -16.62 4.16
CA SER A 29 -11.11 -17.04 2.80
C SER A 29 -11.08 -15.97 1.71
N ASP A 30 -10.99 -14.70 2.09
CA ASP A 30 -11.09 -13.55 1.18
C ASP A 30 -9.88 -12.61 1.19
N ARG A 31 -8.85 -12.86 2.02
CA ARG A 31 -7.66 -12.00 2.11
C ARG A 31 -6.36 -12.80 2.09
N ARG A 32 -5.46 -12.38 1.20
CA ARG A 32 -4.20 -13.06 0.88
C ARG A 32 -3.05 -12.24 1.42
N ILE A 33 -2.28 -12.80 2.34
CA ILE A 33 -1.22 -12.08 3.06
C ILE A 33 0.12 -12.80 2.93
N PHE A 34 1.19 -12.03 2.75
CA PHE A 34 2.51 -12.50 2.33
C PHE A 34 3.32 -13.07 3.50
N SER A 35 3.87 -14.29 3.36
CA SER A 35 4.69 -14.92 4.42
C SER A 35 6.11 -14.39 4.54
N GLN A 36 6.59 -13.64 3.55
CA GLN A 36 7.88 -12.97 3.61
C GLN A 36 7.63 -11.48 3.41
N THR A 37 8.00 -10.69 4.41
CA THR A 37 8.21 -9.26 4.25
C THR A 37 9.07 -9.07 3.02
N PHE A 38 8.54 -8.38 2.02
CA PHE A 38 9.41 -7.63 1.13
C PHE A 38 10.07 -6.58 2.02
N TYR A 39 11.27 -6.89 2.51
CA TYR A 39 12.11 -5.90 3.15
C TYR A 39 12.37 -4.85 2.07
N CYS A 40 11.93 -3.61 2.27
CA CYS A 40 12.37 -2.54 1.39
C CYS A 40 13.87 -2.43 1.61
N LYS A 41 14.65 -2.82 0.59
CA LYS A 41 16.08 -2.52 0.55
C LYS A 41 16.26 -1.01 0.79
N SER A 42 17.42 -0.58 1.29
CA SER A 42 17.70 0.81 1.68
C SER A 42 17.35 1.91 0.66
N HIS A 43 17.16 1.56 -0.62
CA HIS A 43 16.82 2.47 -1.71
C HIS A 43 15.36 2.41 -2.18
N ILE A 44 14.55 1.49 -1.61
CA ILE A 44 13.16 1.26 -1.99
C ILE A 44 12.26 2.07 -1.05
N SER A 45 11.47 2.97 -1.62
CA SER A 45 10.55 3.83 -0.88
C SER A 45 9.23 3.11 -0.54
N GLY A 46 8.86 2.13 -1.35
CA GLY A 46 7.74 1.22 -1.09
C GLY A 46 7.65 0.11 -2.13
N TYR A 47 6.62 -0.71 -2.01
CA TYR A 47 6.26 -1.75 -2.95
C TYR A 47 4.81 -1.59 -3.38
N MET A 48 4.62 -1.73 -4.69
CA MET A 48 3.32 -1.96 -5.28
C MET A 48 3.11 -3.46 -5.41
N ILE A 49 2.08 -3.99 -4.75
CA ILE A 49 1.73 -5.41 -4.75
C ILE A 49 0.43 -5.57 -5.52
N CYS A 50 0.48 -6.25 -6.66
CA CYS A 50 -0.65 -6.48 -7.54
C CYS A 50 -1.18 -7.90 -7.35
N LEU A 51 -2.46 -8.02 -7.01
CA LEU A 51 -3.10 -9.27 -6.59
C LEU A 51 -4.24 -9.66 -7.55
N ASP A 52 -4.26 -10.94 -7.90
CA ASP A 52 -5.38 -11.61 -8.55
C ASP A 52 -5.54 -13.05 -8.01
N ILE A 53 -6.59 -13.75 -8.40
CA ILE A 53 -6.97 -15.06 -7.87
C ILE A 53 -5.88 -16.12 -8.02
N ASN A 54 -4.94 -16.00 -8.95
CA ASN A 54 -3.83 -16.95 -9.10
C ASN A 54 -2.48 -16.27 -9.25
N MET A 55 -2.41 -14.95 -9.08
CA MET A 55 -1.20 -14.19 -9.40
C MET A 55 -0.92 -13.17 -8.33
N VAL A 56 0.35 -13.09 -7.95
CA VAL A 56 0.89 -11.97 -7.21
C VAL A 56 2.09 -11.46 -7.95
N HIS A 57 2.12 -10.16 -8.20
CA HIS A 57 3.35 -9.50 -8.61
C HIS A 57 3.71 -8.39 -7.65
N VAL A 58 5.01 -8.23 -7.44
CA VAL A 58 5.56 -7.16 -6.60
C VAL A 58 6.47 -6.30 -7.44
N TYR A 59 6.25 -4.99 -7.35
CA TYR A 59 7.00 -3.98 -8.06
C TYR A 59 7.59 -2.99 -7.05
N PRO A 60 8.93 -2.88 -6.94
CA PRO A 60 9.56 -1.91 -6.06
C PRO A 60 9.35 -0.50 -6.62
N LEU A 61 9.04 0.43 -5.73
CA LEU A 61 8.98 1.85 -6.01
C LEU A 61 10.31 2.46 -5.59
N GLU A 62 10.97 3.13 -6.53
CA GLU A 62 12.34 3.62 -6.35
C GLU A 62 12.34 5.14 -6.22
N GLY A 63 12.96 5.64 -5.16
CA GLY A 63 13.07 7.08 -4.94
C GLY A 63 11.74 7.78 -4.64
N LYS A 64 11.64 9.06 -5.01
CA LYS A 64 10.46 9.89 -4.76
C LYS A 64 9.54 9.84 -5.98
N PHE A 65 8.36 9.27 -5.80
CA PHE A 65 7.33 9.21 -6.84
C PHE A 65 6.97 10.62 -7.34
N LEU A 66 6.80 10.78 -8.65
CA LEU A 66 6.52 12.07 -9.27
C LEU A 66 5.10 12.54 -8.93
N ASN A 67 4.94 13.80 -8.49
CA ASN A 67 3.61 14.40 -8.40
C ASN A 67 3.09 14.69 -9.82
N VAL A 68 2.08 13.95 -10.24
CA VAL A 68 1.57 14.01 -11.62
C VAL A 68 0.77 15.27 -11.93
N ARG A 69 0.32 16.01 -10.91
CA ARG A 69 -0.39 17.30 -11.06
C ARG A 69 0.56 18.45 -11.38
N ASP A 70 1.81 18.36 -10.91
CA ASP A 70 2.85 19.36 -11.15
C ASP A 70 3.68 19.04 -12.41
N ALA A 71 3.48 17.86 -12.99
CA ALA A 71 4.29 17.36 -14.09
C ALA A 71 3.73 17.78 -15.45
N SER A 72 4.62 18.22 -16.34
CA SER A 72 4.29 18.42 -17.75
C SER A 72 3.96 17.08 -18.44
N PRO A 73 3.18 17.10 -19.53
CA PRO A 73 2.91 15.89 -20.32
C PRO A 73 4.18 15.16 -20.78
N GLN A 74 5.24 15.90 -21.09
CA GLN A 74 6.53 15.31 -21.46
C GLN A 74 7.16 14.55 -20.30
N GLN A 75 7.20 15.14 -19.09
CA GLN A 75 7.73 14.47 -17.90
C GLN A 75 6.94 13.20 -17.56
N LEU A 76 5.62 13.20 -17.75
CA LEU A 76 4.78 12.02 -17.52
C LEU A 76 5.06 10.89 -18.52
N LEU A 77 5.33 11.24 -19.79
CA LEU A 77 5.65 10.27 -20.85
C LEU A 77 7.05 9.69 -20.69
N GLU A 78 8.01 10.51 -20.25
CA GLU A 78 9.42 10.12 -20.06
C GLU A 78 9.67 9.43 -18.71
N ASN A 79 8.70 9.45 -17.78
CA ASN A 79 8.85 8.80 -16.48
C ASN A 79 8.55 7.29 -16.57
N ASP A 80 9.61 6.48 -16.54
CA ASP A 80 9.52 5.02 -16.63
C ASP A 80 8.66 4.40 -15.52
N GLU A 81 8.70 4.93 -14.29
CA GLU A 81 7.94 4.39 -13.16
C GLU A 81 6.42 4.51 -13.39
N ILE A 82 5.96 5.67 -13.87
CA ILE A 82 4.56 5.90 -14.26
C ILE A 82 4.16 4.95 -15.41
N GLN A 83 5.00 4.82 -16.43
CA GLN A 83 4.71 3.91 -17.55
C GLN A 83 4.66 2.45 -17.10
N ASN A 84 5.57 2.04 -16.23
CA ASN A 84 5.62 0.69 -15.66
C ASN A 84 4.36 0.38 -14.85
N ILE A 85 3.98 1.24 -13.90
CA ILE A 85 2.77 1.03 -13.09
C ILE A 85 1.53 0.92 -13.98
N LYS A 86 1.39 1.83 -14.95
CA LYS A 86 0.29 1.78 -15.93
C LYS A 86 0.28 0.44 -16.68
N ASN A 87 1.43 -0.03 -17.16
CA ASN A 87 1.54 -1.28 -17.92
C ASN A 87 1.28 -2.52 -17.06
N ILE A 88 1.78 -2.53 -15.82
CA ILE A 88 1.54 -3.58 -14.81
C ILE A 88 0.04 -3.70 -14.55
N LEU A 89 -0.66 -2.59 -14.28
CA LEU A 89 -2.09 -2.63 -13.98
C LEU A 89 -2.97 -2.84 -15.23
N GLY A 90 -2.42 -2.66 -16.43
CA GLY A 90 -3.18 -2.71 -17.69
C GLY A 90 -4.03 -1.47 -17.93
N LEU A 91 -3.55 -0.32 -17.47
CA LEU A 91 -4.27 0.95 -17.49
C LEU A 91 -4.14 1.67 -18.84
N GLN A 92 -5.22 2.33 -19.26
CA GLN A 92 -5.30 3.10 -20.50
C GLN A 92 -5.67 4.55 -20.19
N PHE A 93 -4.88 5.51 -20.69
CA PHE A 93 -5.19 6.93 -20.50
C PHE A 93 -6.54 7.30 -21.13
N GLY A 94 -7.30 8.16 -20.45
CA GLY A 94 -8.63 8.60 -20.89
C GLY A 94 -9.75 7.57 -20.74
N LYS A 95 -9.45 6.37 -20.24
CA LYS A 95 -10.45 5.34 -19.99
C LYS A 95 -11.06 5.49 -18.60
N THR A 96 -12.38 5.37 -18.51
CA THR A 96 -13.09 5.23 -17.23
C THR A 96 -13.33 3.75 -16.96
N TYR A 97 -12.97 3.29 -15.76
CA TYR A 97 -13.14 1.91 -15.33
C TYR A 97 -14.30 1.80 -14.34
N GLU A 98 -15.33 1.03 -14.66
CA GLU A 98 -16.45 0.75 -13.75
C GLU A 98 -16.15 -0.37 -12.75
N ASN A 99 -15.19 -1.24 -13.10
CA ASN A 99 -14.77 -2.39 -12.31
C ASN A 99 -13.35 -2.83 -12.75
N VAL A 100 -12.81 -3.82 -12.06
CA VAL A 100 -11.43 -4.32 -12.26
C VAL A 100 -11.29 -5.38 -13.36
N LYS A 101 -12.37 -5.78 -14.04
CA LYS A 101 -12.34 -6.91 -15.01
C LYS A 101 -11.45 -6.65 -16.22
N GLU A 102 -11.24 -5.38 -16.56
CA GLU A 102 -10.41 -4.96 -17.69
C GLU A 102 -8.97 -4.63 -17.28
N LEU A 103 -8.66 -4.74 -15.98
CA LEU A 103 -7.31 -4.62 -15.46
C LEU A 103 -6.63 -5.99 -15.47
N ARG A 104 -5.29 -5.99 -15.40
CA ARG A 104 -4.53 -7.23 -15.23
C ARG A 104 -4.67 -7.83 -13.84
N TYR A 105 -4.98 -7.01 -12.84
CA TYR A 105 -5.10 -7.40 -11.45
C TYR A 105 -6.39 -6.86 -10.85
N GLY A 106 -7.03 -7.68 -10.03
CA GLY A 106 -8.26 -7.32 -9.33
C GLY A 106 -8.04 -6.39 -8.13
N HIS A 107 -6.83 -6.39 -7.57
CA HIS A 107 -6.53 -5.63 -6.37
C HIS A 107 -5.10 -5.10 -6.36
N LEU A 108 -4.94 -3.89 -5.82
CA LEU A 108 -3.70 -3.15 -5.65
C LEU A 108 -3.45 -2.92 -4.16
N MET A 109 -2.37 -3.45 -3.63
CA MET A 109 -1.90 -3.17 -2.29
C MET A 109 -0.62 -2.34 -2.35
N ILE A 110 -0.58 -1.23 -1.62
CA ILE A 110 0.62 -0.40 -1.49
C ILE A 110 1.24 -0.67 -0.13
N MET A 111 2.47 -1.17 -0.12
CA MET A 111 3.25 -1.35 1.09
C MET A 111 4.35 -0.29 1.11
N ALA A 112 4.47 0.45 2.19
CA ALA A 112 5.55 1.41 2.35
C ALA A 112 6.34 1.13 3.63
N ASN A 113 7.59 1.55 3.65
CA ASN A 113 8.45 1.38 4.81
C ASN A 113 7.92 2.09 6.05
N GLN A 114 8.38 1.72 7.23
CA GLN A 114 7.99 2.47 8.43
C GLN A 114 8.63 3.87 8.43
N GLY A 115 7.82 4.93 8.57
CA GLY A 115 8.31 6.31 8.67
C GLY A 115 7.41 7.36 8.01
N TYR A 116 7.78 8.63 8.11
CA TYR A 116 7.00 9.75 7.53
C TYR A 116 6.87 9.68 6.01
N ASP A 117 7.93 9.21 5.33
CA ASP A 117 7.97 9.14 3.86
C ASP A 117 6.99 8.10 3.30
N SER A 118 6.52 7.16 4.14
CA SER A 118 5.61 6.09 3.77
C SER A 118 4.21 6.60 3.40
N LEU A 119 3.67 7.51 4.21
CA LEU A 119 2.38 8.14 3.96
C LEU A 119 2.44 9.06 2.75
N HIS A 120 3.61 9.67 2.52
CA HIS A 120 3.82 10.54 1.38
C HIS A 120 3.81 9.77 0.05
N ILE A 121 4.51 8.62 -0.05
CA ILE A 121 4.46 7.79 -1.26
C ILE A 121 3.08 7.18 -1.49
N ILE A 122 2.41 6.72 -0.43
CA ILE A 122 1.02 6.24 -0.50
C ILE A 122 0.13 7.35 -1.07
N GLY A 123 0.24 8.56 -0.52
CA GLY A 123 -0.53 9.71 -0.98
C GLY A 123 -0.25 10.08 -2.44
N LEU A 124 1.01 10.05 -2.88
CA LEU A 124 1.39 10.31 -4.27
C LEU A 124 0.80 9.27 -5.24
N LEU A 125 0.73 7.99 -4.85
CA LEU A 125 0.07 6.95 -5.63
C LEU A 125 -1.45 7.09 -5.67
N ILE A 126 -2.07 7.46 -4.54
CA ILE A 126 -3.51 7.81 -4.50
C ILE A 126 -3.77 8.98 -5.44
N ASN A 127 -2.94 10.02 -5.39
CA ASN A 127 -3.03 11.17 -6.27
C ASN A 127 -2.87 10.78 -7.74
N PHE A 128 -1.91 9.92 -8.07
CA PHE A 128 -1.71 9.39 -9.40
C PHE A 128 -2.96 8.69 -9.95
N LEU A 129 -3.54 7.78 -9.16
CA LEU A 129 -4.79 7.10 -9.53
C LEU A 129 -5.95 8.08 -9.62
N HIS A 130 -6.07 9.02 -8.68
CA HIS A 130 -7.12 10.03 -8.66
C HIS A 130 -7.06 10.94 -9.90
N TYR A 131 -5.85 11.33 -10.32
CA TYR A 131 -5.66 12.24 -11.45
C TYR A 131 -6.01 11.59 -12.79
N PHE A 132 -5.58 10.35 -13.04
CA PHE A 132 -5.81 9.68 -14.32
C PHE A 132 -7.05 8.80 -14.36
N TRP A 133 -7.41 8.14 -13.26
CA TRP A 133 -8.47 7.13 -13.17
C TRP A 133 -9.27 7.23 -11.86
N PRO A 134 -9.91 8.37 -11.56
CA PRO A 134 -10.64 8.56 -10.30
C PRO A 134 -11.74 7.52 -10.07
N SER A 135 -12.30 6.94 -11.14
CA SER A 135 -13.32 5.90 -11.03
C SER A 135 -12.82 4.62 -10.36
N LEU A 136 -11.51 4.30 -10.47
CA LEU A 136 -10.93 3.12 -9.83
C LEU A 136 -10.89 3.24 -8.31
N LEU A 137 -10.66 4.44 -7.77
CA LEU A 137 -10.70 4.68 -6.32
C LEU A 137 -12.11 4.46 -5.74
N LYS A 138 -13.15 4.59 -6.57
CA LYS A 138 -14.54 4.33 -6.19
C LYS A 138 -14.90 2.83 -6.24
N VAL A 139 -14.05 1.99 -6.86
CA VAL A 139 -14.28 0.54 -6.91
C VAL A 139 -13.94 -0.08 -5.55
N LYS A 140 -14.94 -0.69 -4.92
CA LYS A 140 -14.77 -1.33 -3.61
C LYS A 140 -13.67 -2.36 -3.62
N SER A 141 -12.81 -2.29 -2.61
CA SER A 141 -11.70 -3.22 -2.39
C SER A 141 -10.76 -3.33 -3.59
N PHE A 142 -10.68 -2.31 -4.47
CA PHE A 142 -9.63 -2.24 -5.49
C PHE A 142 -8.28 -1.93 -4.86
N MET A 143 -8.25 -1.03 -3.87
CA MET A 143 -7.01 -0.55 -3.28
C MET A 143 -6.95 -0.82 -1.77
N SER A 144 -5.79 -1.27 -1.29
CA SER A 144 -5.45 -1.32 0.13
C SER A 144 -4.05 -0.78 0.36
N VAL A 145 -3.78 -0.41 1.61
CA VAL A 145 -2.46 0.01 2.07
C VAL A 145 -2.03 -0.89 3.20
N PHE A 146 -0.78 -1.33 3.15
CA PHE A 146 -0.13 -2.00 4.24
C PHE A 146 0.71 -0.98 5.00
N ILE A 147 0.26 -0.62 6.21
CA ILE A 147 0.93 0.36 7.07
C ILE A 147 1.32 -0.28 8.39
N THR A 148 2.52 0.02 8.87
CA THR A 148 3.02 -0.55 10.13
C THR A 148 3.11 0.51 11.21
N PRO A 149 2.58 0.25 12.42
CA PRO A 149 2.63 1.23 13.50
C PRO A 149 4.07 1.41 13.93
N VAL A 150 4.40 2.65 14.28
CA VAL A 150 5.71 3.06 14.80
C VAL A 150 5.86 2.66 16.26
N ILE A 151 4.78 2.79 17.03
CA ILE A 151 4.79 2.57 18.49
C ILE A 151 3.62 1.67 18.89
N LYS A 152 3.92 0.68 19.73
CA LYS A 152 2.93 -0.08 20.51
C LYS A 152 3.02 0.35 21.98
N ALA A 153 1.91 0.82 22.53
CA ALA A 153 1.74 1.03 23.96
C ALA A 153 0.85 -0.08 24.53
N ALA A 154 1.37 -0.88 25.46
CA ALA A 154 0.61 -1.91 26.15
C ALA A 154 0.50 -1.56 27.63
N SER A 155 -0.71 -1.52 28.16
CA SER A 155 -0.92 -1.30 29.59
C SER A 155 -0.51 -2.54 30.38
N GLU A 156 0.16 -2.36 31.51
CA GLU A 156 0.52 -3.47 32.39
C GLU A 156 -0.67 -3.92 33.27
N ASN A 157 -1.63 -3.02 33.48
CA ASN A 157 -2.76 -3.23 34.39
C ASN A 157 -4.03 -3.68 33.64
N THR A 158 -4.21 -3.16 32.43
CA THR A 158 -5.32 -3.50 31.53
C THR A 158 -4.69 -4.20 30.33
N ASN A 159 -5.25 -5.30 29.84
CA ASN A 159 -4.78 -5.94 28.59
C ASN A 159 -5.04 -5.06 27.34
N GLU A 160 -5.08 -3.74 27.48
CA GLU A 160 -5.22 -2.78 26.41
C GLU A 160 -3.90 -2.61 25.66
N VAL A 161 -4.02 -2.62 24.34
CA VAL A 161 -2.95 -2.34 23.40
C VAL A 161 -3.38 -1.19 22.51
N SER A 162 -2.59 -0.11 22.49
CA SER A 162 -2.73 1.00 21.58
C SER A 162 -1.59 0.99 20.55
N LEU A 163 -1.93 1.16 19.28
CA LEU A 163 -0.97 1.19 18.17
C LEU A 163 -1.00 2.60 17.57
N PHE A 164 0.18 3.16 17.31
CA PHE A 164 0.33 4.50 16.74
C PHE A 164 1.11 4.43 15.45
N TYR A 165 0.56 5.00 14.39
CA TYR A 165 1.17 4.99 13.06
C TYR A 165 1.99 6.26 12.80
N THR A 166 1.76 7.31 13.58
CA THR A 166 2.51 8.57 13.46
C THR A 166 2.92 9.11 14.83
N MET A 167 4.04 9.82 14.91
CA MET A 167 4.45 10.47 16.17
C MET A 167 3.45 11.53 16.65
N PRO A 168 2.82 12.35 15.79
CA PRO A 168 1.80 13.30 16.24
C PRO A 168 0.60 12.63 16.91
N GLU A 169 0.13 11.50 16.37
CA GLU A 169 -0.93 10.70 16.97
C GLU A 169 -0.53 10.21 18.37
N TYR A 170 0.68 9.66 18.48
CA TYR A 170 1.25 9.22 19.75
C TYR A 170 1.38 10.36 20.76
N HIS A 171 1.96 11.50 20.37
CA HIS A 171 2.11 12.66 21.26
C HIS A 171 0.77 13.21 21.75
N LYS A 172 -0.25 13.23 20.87
CA LYS A 172 -1.62 13.63 21.24
C LYS A 172 -2.21 12.67 22.27
N TRP A 173 -2.05 11.37 22.06
CA TRP A 173 -2.50 10.35 23.00
C TRP A 173 -1.79 10.46 24.37
N GLN A 174 -0.47 10.62 24.36
CA GLN A 174 0.31 10.82 25.59
C GLN A 174 -0.17 12.05 26.38
N LYS A 175 -0.39 13.17 25.67
CA LYS A 175 -0.88 14.41 26.28
C LYS A 175 -2.26 14.23 26.91
N ASN A 176 -3.14 13.47 26.27
CA ASN A 176 -4.50 13.20 26.78
C ASN A 176 -4.51 12.31 28.03
N LEU A 177 -3.57 11.37 28.15
CA LEU A 177 -3.45 10.47 29.29
C LEU A 177 -2.73 11.09 30.50
N GLY A 178 -1.84 12.06 30.26
CA GLY A 178 -1.06 12.71 31.31
C GLY A 178 -0.23 11.69 32.11
N ASN A 179 -0.38 11.68 33.44
CA ASN A 179 0.41 10.81 34.31
C ASN A 179 0.12 9.31 34.12
N LYS A 180 -1.04 8.94 33.57
CA LYS A 180 -1.38 7.52 33.33
C LYS A 180 -0.52 6.88 32.25
N VAL A 181 0.22 7.66 31.46
CA VAL A 181 1.17 7.15 30.46
C VAL A 181 2.22 6.23 31.09
N THR A 182 2.59 6.43 32.36
CA THR A 182 3.57 5.56 33.03
C THR A 182 3.06 4.14 33.29
N GLU A 183 1.75 3.90 33.17
CA GLU A 183 1.15 2.56 33.26
C GLU A 183 1.28 1.76 31.95
N TYR A 184 1.77 2.38 30.88
CA TYR A 184 1.94 1.78 29.58
C TYR A 184 3.42 1.50 29.26
N LYS A 185 3.71 0.26 28.88
CA LYS A 185 5.00 -0.14 28.32
C LYS A 185 5.03 0.19 26.83
N MET A 186 5.99 1.04 26.46
CA MET A 186 6.20 1.45 25.07
C MET A 186 7.20 0.53 24.38
N LYS A 187 6.87 0.09 23.16
CA LYS A 187 7.78 -0.63 22.26
C LYS A 187 7.78 0.06 20.90
N TYR A 188 8.96 0.47 20.44
CA TYR A 188 9.17 0.82 19.04
C TYR A 188 9.17 -0.46 18.22
N LEU A 189 8.36 -0.50 17.17
CA LEU A 189 8.12 -1.72 16.41
C LEU A 189 9.00 -1.70 15.16
N GLU A 190 10.10 -2.44 15.15
CA GLU A 190 10.87 -2.65 13.93
C GLU A 190 10.47 -4.00 13.32
N LEU A 191 9.90 -3.99 12.12
CA LEU A 191 9.43 -5.21 11.44
C LEU A 191 10.56 -6.21 11.15
N GLU A 192 11.79 -5.70 11.04
CA GLU A 192 12.97 -6.50 10.77
C GLU A 192 13.26 -7.50 11.90
N GLY A 193 12.88 -7.17 13.14
CA GLY A 193 13.14 -7.97 14.34
C GLY A 193 12.02 -8.93 14.76
N LEU A 194 10.95 -9.09 13.98
CA LEU A 194 9.86 -10.03 14.26
C LEU A 194 10.10 -11.40 13.61
N GLU A 195 9.67 -12.48 14.30
CA GLU A 195 9.67 -13.83 13.73
C GLU A 195 8.62 -13.98 12.62
N SER A 196 8.78 -14.97 11.74
CA SER A 196 7.97 -15.09 10.51
C SER A 196 6.47 -15.32 10.78
N GLU A 197 6.12 -16.05 11.83
CA GLU A 197 4.74 -16.36 12.21
C GLU A 197 4.04 -15.14 12.86
N GLU A 198 4.72 -14.48 13.80
CA GLU A 198 4.25 -13.23 14.41
C GLU A 198 4.04 -12.16 13.34
N ARG A 199 4.91 -12.11 12.33
CA ARG A 199 4.80 -11.19 11.20
C ARG A 199 3.58 -11.47 10.35
N ALA A 200 3.22 -12.72 10.09
CA ALA A 200 2.05 -13.07 9.29
C ALA A 200 0.74 -12.61 9.95
N GLU A 201 0.61 -12.87 11.25
CA GLU A 201 -0.54 -12.43 12.05
C GLU A 201 -0.57 -10.90 12.18
N TYR A 202 0.61 -10.28 12.27
CA TYR A 202 0.75 -8.83 12.23
C TYR A 202 0.28 -8.27 10.89
N LEU A 203 0.62 -8.86 9.77
CA LEU A 203 0.27 -8.32 8.45
C LEU A 203 -1.27 -8.19 8.28
N ASP A 204 -2.06 -9.15 8.75
CA ASP A 204 -3.54 -9.14 8.66
C ASP A 204 -4.19 -7.96 9.40
N GLN A 205 -3.65 -7.61 10.56
CA GLN A 205 -4.19 -6.53 11.37
C GLN A 205 -3.90 -5.13 10.78
N HIS A 206 -2.94 -5.06 9.85
CA HIS A 206 -2.29 -3.84 9.41
C HIS A 206 -2.55 -3.49 7.93
N VAL A 207 -3.22 -4.36 7.20
CA VAL A 207 -3.83 -4.00 5.90
C VAL A 207 -5.08 -3.15 6.16
N LYS A 208 -5.09 -1.93 5.61
CA LYS A 208 -6.26 -1.04 5.61
C LYS A 208 -6.79 -0.92 4.18
N GLU A 209 -8.07 -1.18 3.99
CA GLU A 209 -8.72 -0.91 2.71
C GLU A 209 -8.88 0.58 2.50
N PHE A 210 -8.60 1.04 1.27
CA PHE A 210 -8.96 2.39 0.86
C PHE A 210 -10.46 2.43 0.58
N VAL A 211 -11.17 3.34 1.21
CA VAL A 211 -12.61 3.49 1.08
C VAL A 211 -12.92 4.89 0.59
N TRP A 212 -13.47 4.99 -0.62
CA TRP A 212 -14.06 6.22 -1.11
C TRP A 212 -15.44 6.41 -0.49
N ILE A 213 -15.61 7.48 0.28
CA ILE A 213 -16.85 7.82 0.98
C ILE A 213 -17.71 8.68 0.05
N ASP A 214 -17.17 9.81 -0.40
CA ASP A 214 -17.88 10.76 -1.24
C ASP A 214 -16.92 11.68 -2.02
N ASP A 215 -17.47 12.62 -2.79
CA ASP A 215 -16.66 13.51 -3.64
C ASP A 215 -15.82 14.55 -2.84
N LEU A 216 -15.99 14.66 -1.52
CA LEU A 216 -15.08 15.44 -0.68
C LEU A 216 -13.69 14.79 -0.64
N ASP A 217 -13.60 13.46 -0.67
CA ASP A 217 -12.32 12.75 -0.68
C ASP A 217 -11.47 13.19 -1.89
N GLY A 218 -12.11 13.35 -3.06
CA GLY A 218 -11.44 13.86 -4.26
C GLY A 218 -10.91 15.27 -4.08
N ARG A 219 -11.66 16.15 -3.41
CA ARG A 219 -11.22 17.52 -3.12
C ARG A 219 -10.07 17.56 -2.13
N GLU A 220 -10.10 16.71 -1.10
CA GLU A 220 -9.01 16.61 -0.13
C GLU A 220 -7.71 16.13 -0.81
N ILE A 221 -7.81 15.19 -1.76
CA ILE A 221 -6.66 14.77 -2.58
C ILE A 221 -6.16 15.93 -3.44
N GLU A 222 -7.05 16.70 -4.06
CA GLU A 222 -6.65 17.87 -4.84
C GLU A 222 -5.93 18.91 -3.98
N ILE A 223 -6.47 19.25 -2.81
CA ILE A 223 -5.88 20.21 -1.88
C ILE A 223 -4.50 19.75 -1.39
N ALA A 224 -4.32 18.45 -1.19
CA ALA A 224 -3.06 17.90 -0.69
C ALA A 224 -1.93 17.89 -1.73
N PHE A 225 -2.26 17.86 -3.03
CA PHE A 225 -1.29 17.63 -4.11
C PHE A 225 -1.30 18.66 -5.25
N SER A 226 -2.03 19.77 -5.11
CA SER A 226 -2.08 20.88 -6.07
C SER A 226 -1.38 22.14 -5.57
#